data_AF-A0A935ZGQ7-F1
#
_entry.id   AF-A0A935ZGQ7-F1
#
_cell.length_a   1.000
_cell.length_b   1.000
_cell.length_c   1.000
_cell.angle_alpha   90.00
_cell.angle_beta   90.00
_cell.angle_gamma   90.00
#
_symmetry.space_group_name_H-M   'P 1'
#
loop_
_entity.id
_entity.type
_entity.pdbx_description
1 polymer ?
#
loop_
_entity_poly.entity_id
_entity_poly.type
_entity_poly.pdbx_seq_one_letter_code
_entity_poly.pdbx_strand_id
1 'polypeptide(L)'
;MSKDVFVAEVKRIVGLMRGGDAEGANAAFGSLFVTPLFAEQRPEDRRQAFKLLVLAKRTGAPAASLVDAHRAAAAPLEVLVGQTNDPEDYEMLGVCRALLGDAEGATAVIREGLRLERERNPQSDLCGRLMTRLSAL
;
A
#
# COMPACT_ATOMS: atom_id res chain seq x y z
N MET A 1 5.34 -16.02 14.82
CA MET A 1 6.38 -14.98 15.07
C MET A 1 5.75 -13.89 15.94
N SER A 2 6.47 -13.31 16.91
CA SER A 2 5.92 -12.22 17.74
C SER A 2 5.89 -10.90 16.97
N LYS A 3 5.14 -9.90 17.49
CA LYS A 3 5.15 -8.52 16.98
C LYS A 3 6.57 -7.97 16.82
N ASP A 4 7.49 -8.33 17.71
CA ASP A 4 8.88 -7.88 17.65
C ASP A 4 9.61 -8.38 16.41
N VAL A 5 9.30 -9.60 15.96
CA VAL A 5 9.89 -10.15 14.75
C VAL A 5 9.35 -9.44 13.51
N PHE A 6 8.05 -9.14 13.48
CA PHE A 6 7.47 -8.33 12.41
C PHE A 6 8.11 -6.93 12.33
N VAL A 7 8.24 -6.24 13.47
CA VAL A 7 8.87 -4.92 13.54
C VAL A 7 10.34 -4.98 13.13
N ALA A 8 11.07 -6.01 13.56
CA ALA A 8 12.48 -6.22 13.18
C ALA A 8 12.61 -6.42 11.67
N GLU A 9 11.71 -7.21 11.07
CA GLU A 9 11.71 -7.46 9.63
C GLU A 9 11.40 -6.19 8.84
N VAL A 10 10.36 -5.42 9.22
CA VAL A 10 10.07 -4.13 8.58
C VAL A 10 11.26 -3.17 8.69
N LYS A 11 11.92 -3.10 9.85
CA LYS A 11 13.13 -2.27 10.03
C LYS A 11 14.27 -2.72 9.13
N ARG A 12 14.49 -4.03 8.99
CA ARG A 12 15.49 -4.60 8.10
C ARG A 12 15.24 -4.18 6.65
N ILE A 13 13.99 -4.29 6.19
CA ILE A 13 13.58 -3.92 4.83
C ILE A 13 13.78 -2.40 4.59
N VAL A 14 13.37 -1.56 5.54
CA VAL A 14 13.63 -0.11 5.46
C VAL A 14 15.13 0.20 5.45
N GLY A 15 15.94 -0.59 6.15
CA GLY A 15 17.40 -0.53 6.11
C GLY A 15 17.96 -0.73 4.70
N LEU A 16 17.47 -1.74 3.96
CA LEU A 16 17.86 -1.97 2.55
C LEU A 16 17.56 -0.74 1.69
N MET A 17 16.34 -0.20 1.82
CA MET A 17 15.93 0.97 1.04
C MET A 17 16.78 2.21 1.33
N ARG A 18 17.12 2.44 2.60
CA ARG A 18 18.01 3.55 3.02
C ARG A 18 19.46 3.32 2.60
N GLY A 19 19.89 2.06 2.49
CA GLY A 19 21.21 1.66 1.98
C GLY A 19 21.35 1.74 0.46
N GLY A 20 20.29 2.13 -0.26
CA GLY A 20 20.28 2.21 -1.72
C GLY A 20 19.88 0.91 -2.43
N ASP A 21 19.63 -0.17 -1.69
CA ASP A 21 19.15 -1.44 -2.24
C ASP A 21 17.62 -1.43 -2.37
N ALA A 22 17.13 -0.66 -3.34
CA ALA A 22 15.69 -0.54 -3.60
C ALA A 22 15.09 -1.86 -4.12
N GLU A 23 15.81 -2.62 -4.93
CA GLU A 23 15.32 -3.90 -5.47
C GLU A 23 15.18 -4.96 -4.38
N GLY A 24 16.20 -5.11 -3.53
CA GLY A 24 16.14 -6.02 -2.38
C GLY A 24 15.04 -5.61 -1.40
N ALA A 25 14.84 -4.31 -1.17
CA ALA A 25 13.73 -3.83 -0.35
C ALA A 25 12.35 -4.18 -0.95
N ASN A 26 12.16 -3.98 -2.27
CA ASN A 26 10.90 -4.32 -2.94
C ASN A 26 10.61 -5.83 -2.85
N ALA A 27 11.60 -6.67 -3.16
CA ALA A 27 11.47 -8.12 -3.09
C ALA A 27 11.13 -8.60 -1.66
N ALA A 28 11.76 -8.00 -0.66
CA ALA A 28 11.51 -8.32 0.74
C ALA A 28 10.11 -7.89 1.21
N PHE A 29 9.62 -6.72 0.78
CA PHE A 29 8.22 -6.32 1.03
C PHE A 29 7.24 -7.29 0.36
N GLY A 30 7.47 -7.66 -0.91
CA GLY A 30 6.63 -8.63 -1.60
C GLY A 30 6.55 -9.96 -0.85
N SER A 31 7.70 -10.46 -0.38
CA SER A 31 7.77 -11.67 0.44
C SER A 31 7.03 -11.51 1.78
N LEU A 32 7.18 -10.37 2.45
CA LEU A 32 6.51 -10.08 3.72
C LEU A 32 4.98 -10.14 3.58
N PHE A 33 4.41 -9.49 2.56
CA PHE A 33 2.96 -9.34 2.42
C PHE A 33 2.20 -10.64 2.21
N VAL A 34 2.85 -11.67 1.66
CA VAL A 34 2.24 -12.99 1.43
C VAL A 34 2.47 -13.97 2.58
N THR A 35 3.16 -13.55 3.65
CA THR A 35 3.34 -14.41 4.82
C THR A 35 2.06 -14.48 5.65
N PRO A 36 1.70 -15.66 6.21
CA PRO A 36 0.60 -15.78 7.16
C PRO A 36 0.75 -14.83 8.36
N LEU A 37 2.00 -14.62 8.79
CA LEU A 37 2.33 -13.70 9.86
C LEU A 37 1.83 -12.27 9.59
N PHE A 38 2.00 -11.80 8.37
CA PHE A 38 1.56 -10.47 7.98
C PHE A 38 0.04 -10.35 8.14
N ALA A 39 -0.70 -11.35 7.68
CA ALA A 39 -2.17 -11.39 7.78
C ALA A 39 -2.67 -11.41 9.24
N GLU A 40 -1.90 -12.01 10.16
CA GLU A 40 -2.20 -12.04 11.59
C GLU A 40 -1.90 -10.71 12.32
N GLN A 41 -1.18 -9.78 11.70
CA GLN A 41 -0.91 -8.49 12.32
C GLN A 41 -2.18 -7.63 12.39
N ARG A 42 -2.21 -6.72 13.37
CA ARG A 42 -3.31 -5.77 13.51
C ARG A 42 -3.45 -4.92 12.23
N PRO A 43 -4.67 -4.50 11.86
CA PRO A 43 -4.89 -3.67 10.67
C PRO A 43 -3.98 -2.44 10.60
N GLU A 44 -3.72 -1.78 11.73
CA GLU A 44 -2.88 -0.58 11.78
C GLU A 44 -1.41 -0.91 11.47
N ASP A 45 -0.91 -2.04 11.97
CA ASP A 45 0.47 -2.47 11.75
C ASP A 45 0.67 -2.90 10.28
N ARG A 46 -0.31 -3.62 9.70
CA ARG A 46 -0.34 -3.95 8.26
C ARG A 46 -0.35 -2.70 7.40
N ARG A 47 -1.22 -1.75 7.72
CA ARG A 47 -1.33 -0.46 7.01
C ARG A 47 -0.01 0.29 6.97
N GLN A 48 0.69 0.39 8.11
CA GLN A 48 1.99 1.06 8.14
C GLN A 48 3.02 0.40 7.24
N ALA A 49 3.08 -0.93 7.20
CA ALA A 49 3.97 -1.66 6.30
C ALA A 49 3.61 -1.44 4.81
N PHE A 50 2.32 -1.44 4.46
CA PHE A 50 1.89 -1.12 3.09
C PHE A 50 2.31 0.28 2.67
N LYS A 51 2.13 1.30 3.52
CA LYS A 51 2.53 2.68 3.21
C LYS A 51 4.00 2.81 2.84
N LEU A 52 4.87 2.07 3.54
CA LEU A 52 6.32 2.08 3.30
C LEU A 52 6.70 1.61 1.90
N LEU A 53 5.90 0.72 1.28
CA LEU A 53 6.07 0.35 -0.13
C LEU A 53 5.19 1.22 -1.04
N VAL A 54 3.87 1.17 -0.86
CA VAL A 54 2.89 1.64 -1.85
C VAL A 54 2.89 3.17 -2.00
N LEU A 55 3.01 3.90 -0.89
CA LEU A 55 2.97 5.36 -0.89
C LEU A 55 4.36 6.01 -0.92
N ALA A 56 5.44 5.22 -1.03
CA ALA A 56 6.78 5.78 -1.13
C ALA A 56 6.93 6.62 -2.41
N LYS A 57 7.51 7.82 -2.25
CA LYS A 57 7.77 8.73 -3.37
C LYS A 57 8.83 8.13 -4.30
N ARG A 58 8.52 8.08 -5.59
CA ARG A 58 9.40 7.52 -6.63
C ARG A 58 9.34 8.39 -7.88
N THR A 59 10.40 8.33 -8.67
CA THR A 59 10.52 8.99 -9.97
C THR A 59 10.90 7.97 -11.04
N GLY A 60 10.49 8.22 -12.28
CA GLY A 60 10.77 7.32 -13.41
C GLY A 60 9.84 6.11 -13.48
N ALA A 61 10.17 5.20 -14.39
CA ALA A 61 9.41 3.98 -14.60
C ALA A 61 9.62 2.99 -13.44
N PRO A 62 8.58 2.23 -13.04
CA PRO A 62 8.71 1.25 -11.96
C PRO A 62 9.62 0.10 -12.38
N ALA A 63 10.58 -0.26 -11.51
CA ALA A 63 11.38 -1.47 -11.68
C ALA A 63 10.49 -2.73 -11.57
N ALA A 64 10.90 -3.84 -12.21
CA ALA A 64 10.14 -5.09 -12.18
C ALA A 64 9.91 -5.59 -10.73
N SER A 65 10.93 -5.50 -9.87
CA SER A 65 10.82 -5.87 -8.45
C SER A 65 9.73 -5.08 -7.71
N LEU A 66 9.51 -3.82 -8.09
CA LEU A 66 8.45 -2.98 -7.52
C LEU A 66 7.07 -3.43 -7.97
N VAL A 67 6.93 -3.76 -9.26
CA VAL A 67 5.69 -4.29 -9.84
C VAL A 67 5.31 -5.60 -9.16
N ASP A 68 6.28 -6.49 -8.97
CA ASP A 68 6.06 -7.77 -8.28
C ASP A 68 5.64 -7.58 -6.83
N ALA A 69 6.25 -6.63 -6.12
CA ALA A 69 5.88 -6.30 -4.75
C ALA A 69 4.46 -5.72 -4.64
N HIS A 70 4.03 -4.89 -5.61
CA HIS A 70 2.65 -4.39 -5.66
C HIS A 70 1.65 -5.50 -6.00
N ARG A 71 2.03 -6.44 -6.88
CA ARG A 71 1.21 -7.63 -7.16
C ARG A 71 1.00 -8.48 -5.92
N ALA A 72 2.07 -8.69 -5.14
CA ALA A 72 2.00 -9.40 -3.86
C ALA A 72 1.17 -8.65 -2.80
N ALA A 73 1.15 -7.31 -2.84
CA ALA A 73 0.37 -6.49 -1.91
C ALA A 73 -1.13 -6.45 -2.22
N ALA A 74 -1.54 -6.64 -3.47
CA ALA A 74 -2.90 -6.39 -3.94
C ALA A 74 -3.98 -7.18 -3.16
N ALA A 75 -3.87 -8.52 -3.12
CA ALA A 75 -4.86 -9.35 -2.43
C ALA A 75 -4.87 -9.12 -0.90
N PRO A 76 -3.72 -9.03 -0.20
CA PRO A 76 -3.68 -8.60 1.21
C PRO A 76 -4.32 -7.23 1.48
N LEU A 77 -4.18 -6.26 0.57
CA LEU A 77 -4.82 -4.96 0.68
C LEU A 77 -6.35 -5.04 0.47
N GLU A 78 -6.83 -5.86 -0.47
CA GLU A 78 -8.27 -6.10 -0.63
C GLU A 78 -8.90 -6.68 0.64
N VAL A 79 -8.22 -7.62 1.29
CA VAL A 79 -8.64 -8.15 2.59
C VAL A 79 -8.65 -7.06 3.65
N LEU A 80 -7.63 -6.21 3.70
CA LEU A 80 -7.57 -5.11 4.67
C LEU A 80 -8.72 -4.12 4.47
N VAL A 81 -8.97 -3.71 3.22
CA VAL A 81 -10.10 -2.84 2.85
C VAL A 81 -11.43 -3.46 3.30
N GLY A 82 -11.66 -4.75 3.04
CA GLY A 82 -12.88 -5.44 3.45
C GLY A 82 -13.05 -5.55 4.97
N GLN A 83 -11.96 -5.51 5.73
CA GLN A 83 -12.00 -5.58 7.20
C GLN A 83 -12.21 -4.23 7.87
N THR A 84 -11.61 -3.17 7.33
CA THR A 84 -11.53 -1.86 8.00
C THR A 84 -12.50 -0.84 7.42
N ASN A 85 -12.80 -0.96 6.13
CA ASN A 85 -13.47 0.07 5.33
C ASN A 85 -12.84 1.46 5.51
N ASP A 86 -11.51 1.52 5.73
CA ASP A 86 -10.78 2.77 5.98
C ASP A 86 -10.34 3.42 4.65
N PRO A 87 -10.62 4.71 4.43
CA PRO A 87 -10.28 5.39 3.18
C PRO A 87 -8.80 5.35 2.78
N GLU A 88 -7.89 5.24 3.75
CA GLU A 88 -6.46 5.15 3.48
C GLU A 88 -6.07 3.78 2.90
N ASP A 89 -6.80 2.73 3.26
CA ASP A 89 -6.61 1.39 2.68
C ASP A 89 -7.09 1.36 1.22
N TYR A 90 -8.20 2.08 0.91
CA TYR A 90 -8.64 2.30 -0.47
C TYR A 90 -7.61 3.11 -1.28
N GLU A 91 -6.97 4.13 -0.69
CA GLU A 91 -5.88 4.86 -1.37
C GLU A 91 -4.79 3.89 -1.82
N MET A 92 -4.30 3.05 -0.90
CA MET A 92 -3.21 2.10 -1.19
C MET A 92 -3.61 1.04 -2.21
N LEU A 93 -4.80 0.45 -2.09
CA LEU A 93 -5.28 -0.53 -3.06
C LEU A 93 -5.42 0.07 -4.46
N GLY A 94 -5.94 1.30 -4.55
CA GLY A 94 -6.03 2.04 -5.81
C GLY A 94 -4.67 2.27 -6.47
N VAL A 95 -3.65 2.64 -5.69
CA VAL A 95 -2.27 2.80 -6.17
C VAL A 95 -1.69 1.48 -6.68
N CYS A 96 -1.94 0.38 -5.97
CA CYS A 96 -1.53 -0.95 -6.43
C CYS A 96 -2.14 -1.30 -7.79
N ARG A 97 -3.46 -1.13 -7.95
CA ARG A 97 -4.14 -1.42 -9.22
C ARG A 97 -3.62 -0.55 -10.36
N ALA A 98 -3.45 0.75 -10.11
CA ALA A 98 -2.91 1.68 -11.09
C ALA A 98 -1.50 1.28 -11.57
N LEU A 99 -0.61 0.94 -10.63
CA LEU A 99 0.76 0.52 -10.95
C LEU A 99 0.78 -0.80 -11.75
N LEU A 100 -0.21 -1.68 -11.52
CA LEU A 100 -0.38 -2.94 -12.24
C LEU A 100 -1.10 -2.79 -13.59
N GLY A 101 -1.46 -1.56 -13.99
CA GLY A 101 -2.13 -1.27 -15.25
C GLY A 101 -3.66 -1.39 -15.23
N ASP A 102 -4.26 -1.64 -14.06
CA ASP A 102 -5.71 -1.69 -13.86
C ASP A 102 -6.25 -0.30 -13.50
N ALA A 103 -6.30 0.60 -14.48
CA ALA A 103 -6.74 1.99 -14.28
C ALA A 103 -8.24 2.08 -13.92
N GLU A 104 -9.08 1.21 -14.49
CA GLU A 104 -10.51 1.17 -14.20
C GLU A 104 -10.77 0.72 -12.76
N GLY A 105 -10.15 -0.38 -12.34
CA GLY A 105 -10.25 -0.88 -10.97
C GLY A 105 -9.62 0.07 -9.96
N ALA A 106 -8.54 0.78 -10.31
CA ALA A 106 -7.97 1.85 -9.48
C ALA A 106 -8.95 3.01 -9.29
N THR A 107 -9.57 3.47 -10.38
CA THR A 107 -10.57 4.56 -10.36
C THR A 107 -11.75 4.20 -9.46
N ALA A 108 -12.28 2.98 -9.58
CA ALA A 108 -13.42 2.53 -8.78
C ALA A 108 -13.09 2.53 -7.28
N VAL A 109 -11.94 1.96 -6.89
CA VAL A 109 -11.50 1.86 -5.49
C VAL A 109 -11.22 3.25 -4.90
N ILE A 110 -10.53 4.13 -5.62
CA ILE A 110 -10.19 5.46 -5.12
C ILE A 110 -11.44 6.33 -4.97
N ARG A 111 -12.43 6.21 -5.87
CA ARG A 111 -13.72 6.91 -5.74
C ARG A 111 -14.46 6.49 -4.48
N GLU A 112 -14.45 5.19 -4.15
CA GLU A 112 -15.11 4.71 -2.94
C GLU A 112 -14.41 5.21 -1.68
N GLY A 113 -13.07 5.16 -1.63
CA GLY A 113 -12.31 5.78 -0.56
C GLY A 113 -12.60 7.28 -0.41
N LEU A 114 -12.71 8.01 -1.52
CA LEU A 114 -13.02 9.44 -1.52
C LEU A 114 -14.44 9.72 -1.01
N ARG A 115 -15.41 8.88 -1.38
CA ARG A 115 -16.79 8.98 -0.87
C ARG A 115 -16.81 8.84 0.66
N LEU A 116 -16.19 7.77 1.17
CA LEU A 116 -16.11 7.50 2.60
C LEU A 116 -15.39 8.62 3.37
N GLU A 117 -14.26 9.10 2.85
CA GLU A 117 -13.51 10.17 3.51
C GLU A 117 -14.27 11.50 3.48
N ARG A 118 -15.00 11.82 2.41
CA ARG A 118 -15.84 13.03 2.35
C ARG A 118 -17.00 13.00 3.34
N GLU A 119 -17.62 11.83 3.52
CA GLU A 119 -18.67 11.63 4.52
C GLU A 119 -18.13 11.81 5.94
N ARG A 120 -16.89 11.38 6.19
CA ARG A 120 -16.21 11.52 7.48
C ARG A 120 -15.71 12.94 7.74
N ASN A 121 -14.94 13.49 6.81
CA ASN A 121 -14.34 14.82 6.87
C ASN A 121 -14.01 15.33 5.44
N PRO A 122 -14.88 16.18 4.84
CA PRO A 122 -14.69 16.66 3.48
C PRO A 122 -13.50 17.62 3.30
N GLN A 123 -12.93 18.13 4.39
CA GLN A 123 -11.79 19.05 4.37
C GLN A 123 -10.46 18.35 4.70
N SER A 124 -10.43 17.02 4.76
CA SER A 124 -9.20 16.30 5.11
C SER A 124 -8.17 16.32 3.98
N ASP A 125 -6.89 16.24 4.35
CA ASP A 125 -5.79 16.10 3.40
C ASP A 125 -5.93 14.84 2.53
N LEU A 126 -6.54 13.78 3.08
CA LEU A 126 -6.77 12.52 2.36
C LEU A 126 -7.75 12.71 1.21
N CYS A 127 -8.81 13.53 1.35
CA CYS A 127 -9.65 13.93 0.21
C CYS A 127 -8.81 14.56 -0.91
N GLY A 128 -7.90 15.47 -0.56
CA GLY A 128 -7.00 16.12 -1.51
C GLY A 128 -6.09 15.12 -2.23
N ARG A 129 -5.51 14.16 -1.51
CA ARG A 129 -4.66 13.10 -2.08
C ARG A 129 -5.45 12.19 -3.02
N LEU A 130 -6.63 11.73 -2.60
CA LEU A 130 -7.49 10.84 -3.41
C LEU A 130 -7.95 11.53 -4.70
N MET A 131 -8.35 12.81 -4.63
CA MET A 131 -8.68 13.59 -5.83
C MET A 131 -7.47 13.74 -6.76
N THR A 132 -6.29 14.03 -6.21
CA THR A 132 -5.04 14.12 -7.01
C THR A 132 -4.75 12.81 -7.73
N ARG A 133 -4.97 11.66 -7.07
CA ARG A 133 -4.77 10.36 -7.72
C ARG A 133 -5.78 10.10 -8.82
N LEU A 134 -7.07 10.40 -8.60
CA LEU A 134 -8.09 10.25 -9.65
C LEU A 134 -7.79 11.08 -10.88
N SER A 135 -7.26 12.30 -10.72
CA SER A 135 -6.88 13.16 -11.83
C SER A 135 -5.65 12.67 -12.61
N ALA A 136 -4.88 11.74 -12.05
CA ALA A 136 -3.65 11.22 -12.64
C ALA A 136 -3.81 9.83 -13.28
N LEU A 137 -4.99 9.23 -13.20
CA LEU A 137 -5.37 7.97 -13.87
C LEU A 137 -6.04 8.26 -15.21
#